data_AF-A0A8T3QVZ4-F1
#
_entry.id   AF-A0A8T3QVZ4-F1
#
_cell.length_a   1.000
_cell.length_b   1.000
_cell.length_c   1.000
_cell.angle_alpha   90.00
_cell.angle_beta   90.00
_cell.angle_gamma   90.00
#
_symmetry.space_group_name_H-M   'P 1'
#
loop_
_entity.id
_entity.type
_entity.pdbx_description
1 polymer ?
#
loop_
_entity_poly.entity_id
_entity_poly.type
_entity_poly.pdbx_seq_one_letter_code
_entity_poly.pdbx_strand_id
1 'polypeptide(L)'
;MTDAPAAPIGLGPLRSAPDGLPAPALHPPTIGESGDPFTTIRVVDLLARLERGTPIRLSDIADRLNAMYLDWLFPIPVVADVILQLQANWMADYRNSSGIVLEDGPAGPTLTIEDSSRVDPWIVRQAQRAAASCTERLAEFSRRDRPSGD
;
A
#
# COMPACT_ATOMS: atom_id res chain seq x y z
N MET A 1 -16.85 -35.22 48.32
CA MET A 1 -16.58 -34.13 47.37
C MET A 1 -15.27 -34.49 46.69
N THR A 2 -15.33 -35.08 45.50
CA THR A 2 -14.16 -35.61 44.80
C THR A 2 -13.52 -34.48 43.99
N ASP A 3 -12.25 -34.22 44.27
CA ASP A 3 -11.44 -33.20 43.62
C ASP A 3 -11.19 -33.57 42.15
N ALA A 4 -11.41 -32.62 41.23
CA ALA A 4 -11.24 -32.84 39.80
C ALA A 4 -9.77 -32.59 39.41
N PRO A 5 -9.15 -33.44 38.57
CA PRO A 5 -7.74 -33.27 38.21
C PRO A 5 -7.52 -31.97 37.44
N ALA A 6 -6.48 -31.22 37.83
CA ALA A 6 -6.08 -29.97 37.18
C ALA A 6 -5.62 -30.22 35.73
N ALA A 7 -6.05 -29.35 34.81
CA ALA A 7 -5.70 -29.44 33.39
C ALA A 7 -4.19 -29.21 33.16
N PRO A 8 -3.56 -29.98 32.26
CA PRO A 8 -2.14 -29.81 31.93
C PRO A 8 -1.88 -28.46 31.23
N ILE A 9 -0.72 -27.85 31.51
CA ILE A 9 -0.26 -26.63 30.84
C ILE A 9 0.27 -27.01 29.44
N GLY A 10 -0.31 -26.43 28.39
CA GLY A 10 0.08 -26.65 27.00
C GLY A 10 -0.84 -27.62 26.24
N LEU A 11 -0.67 -27.70 24.92
CA LEU A 11 -1.62 -28.38 24.01
C LEU A 11 -1.33 -29.86 23.73
N GLY A 12 -0.23 -30.43 24.25
CA GLY A 12 0.20 -31.77 23.88
C GLY A 12 0.42 -31.94 22.37
N PRO A 13 0.57 -33.18 21.86
CA PRO A 13 0.72 -33.45 20.44
C PRO A 13 -0.58 -33.17 19.67
N LEU A 14 -0.50 -32.40 18.60
CA LEU A 14 -1.65 -32.13 17.73
C LEU A 14 -2.01 -33.37 16.90
N ARG A 15 -3.31 -33.57 16.69
CA ARG A 15 -3.84 -34.55 15.73
C ARG A 15 -3.47 -34.16 14.29
N SER A 16 -3.47 -35.15 13.39
CA SER A 16 -3.34 -34.90 11.96
C SER A 16 -4.44 -33.97 11.43
N ALA A 17 -4.09 -33.13 10.45
CA ALA A 17 -5.03 -32.26 9.77
C ALA A 17 -6.16 -33.08 9.12
N PRO A 18 -7.44 -32.65 9.21
CA PRO A 18 -8.54 -33.26 8.47
C PRO A 18 -8.34 -33.20 6.96
N ASP A 19 -8.90 -34.18 6.24
CA ASP A 19 -8.91 -34.17 4.77
C ASP A 19 -9.63 -32.94 4.22
N GLY A 20 -9.02 -32.29 3.23
CA GLY A 20 -9.53 -31.06 2.62
C GLY A 20 -9.21 -29.76 3.37
N LEU A 21 -8.46 -29.83 4.49
CA LEU A 21 -7.96 -28.62 5.13
C LEU A 21 -6.99 -27.89 4.17
N PRO A 22 -7.28 -26.64 3.75
CA PRO A 22 -6.37 -25.91 2.86
C PRO A 22 -5.02 -25.71 3.55
N ALA A 23 -3.95 -25.74 2.76
CA ALA A 23 -2.61 -25.45 3.28
C ALA A 23 -2.61 -24.06 3.95
N PRO A 24 -2.02 -23.89 5.14
CA PRO A 24 -1.97 -22.61 5.85
C PRO A 24 -1.01 -21.60 5.20
N ALA A 25 -0.64 -21.81 3.93
CA ALA A 25 0.16 -20.89 3.13
C ALA A 25 -0.67 -19.66 2.71
N LEU A 26 -1.40 -19.09 3.66
CA LEU A 26 -1.86 -17.72 3.62
C LEU A 26 -0.63 -16.88 3.94
N HIS A 27 -0.05 -16.24 2.93
CA HIS A 27 0.96 -15.21 3.20
C HIS A 27 0.30 -14.12 4.06
N PRO A 28 0.97 -13.59 5.08
CA PRO A 28 0.42 -12.47 5.83
C PRO A 28 0.17 -11.32 4.85
N PRO A 29 -0.92 -10.55 5.03
CA PRO A 29 -1.13 -9.36 4.23
C PRO A 29 0.09 -8.44 4.36
N THR A 30 0.52 -7.87 3.23
CA THR A 30 1.62 -6.90 3.22
C THR A 30 1.06 -5.56 3.65
N ILE A 31 1.57 -5.00 4.74
CA ILE A 31 1.19 -3.66 5.17
C ILE A 31 1.98 -2.68 4.29
N GLY A 32 1.28 -1.79 3.60
CA GLY A 32 1.90 -0.73 2.83
C GLY A 32 2.74 0.17 3.74
N GLU A 33 3.91 0.57 3.26
CA GLU A 33 4.86 1.40 4.01
C GLU A 33 5.12 2.71 3.29
N SER A 34 5.28 3.78 4.05
CA SER A 34 5.65 5.09 3.50
C SER A 34 7.05 5.01 2.88
N GLY A 35 7.20 5.50 1.66
CA GLY A 35 8.46 5.43 0.91
C GLY A 35 8.76 4.08 0.25
N ASP A 36 7.93 3.05 0.47
CA ASP A 36 8.05 1.80 -0.26
C ASP A 36 7.57 1.97 -1.72
N PRO A 37 8.40 1.64 -2.73
CA PRO A 37 8.01 1.78 -4.13
C PRO A 37 6.86 0.84 -4.53
N PHE A 38 6.68 -0.32 -3.87
CA PHE A 38 5.56 -1.23 -4.17
C PHE A 38 4.22 -0.70 -3.67
N THR A 39 4.23 -0.02 -2.54
CA THR A 39 3.09 0.76 -2.03
C THR A 39 2.79 1.93 -2.97
N THR A 40 3.82 2.70 -3.31
CA THR A 40 3.71 3.92 -4.13
C THR A 40 3.08 3.63 -5.50
N ILE A 41 3.53 2.60 -6.21
CA ILE A 41 3.02 2.30 -7.56
C ILE A 41 1.54 1.91 -7.55
N ARG A 42 1.06 1.21 -6.51
CA ARG A 42 -0.35 0.82 -6.37
C ARG A 42 -1.25 2.01 -6.08
N VAL A 43 -0.80 2.92 -5.20
CA VAL A 43 -1.51 4.18 -4.93
C VAL A 43 -1.57 5.01 -6.21
N VAL A 44 -0.44 5.23 -6.89
CA VAL A 44 -0.38 6.03 -8.13
C VAL A 44 -1.27 5.45 -9.24
N ASP A 45 -1.32 4.13 -9.41
CA ASP A 45 -2.20 3.48 -10.39
C ASP A 45 -3.69 3.79 -10.12
N LEU A 46 -4.12 3.78 -8.86
CA LEU A 46 -5.49 4.16 -8.52
C LEU A 46 -5.73 5.66 -8.77
N LEU A 47 -4.83 6.53 -8.31
CA LEU A 47 -4.97 7.99 -8.45
C LEU A 47 -5.06 8.42 -9.93
N ALA A 48 -4.31 7.75 -10.81
CA ALA A 48 -4.37 7.99 -12.25
C ALA A 48 -5.76 7.77 -12.86
N ARG A 49 -6.65 7.03 -12.19
CA ARG A 49 -8.00 6.68 -12.67
C ARG A 49 -9.13 7.44 -11.98
N LEU A 50 -8.81 8.25 -10.96
CA LEU A 50 -9.81 9.01 -10.23
C LEU A 50 -10.39 10.15 -11.08
N GLU A 51 -11.61 10.56 -10.77
CA GLU A 51 -12.19 11.78 -11.33
C GLU A 51 -11.32 13.00 -10.99
N ARG A 52 -11.26 13.97 -11.89
CA ARG A 52 -10.48 15.21 -11.74
C ARG A 52 -11.36 16.35 -11.27
N GLY A 53 -10.77 17.34 -10.63
CA GLY A 53 -11.45 18.57 -10.19
C GLY A 53 -12.41 18.40 -9.02
N THR A 54 -12.59 17.18 -8.51
CA THR A 54 -13.50 16.88 -7.39
C THR A 54 -12.72 16.42 -6.15
N PRO A 55 -13.08 16.88 -4.94
CA PRO A 55 -12.49 16.37 -3.71
C PRO A 55 -12.95 14.93 -3.43
N ILE A 56 -12.00 14.03 -3.17
CA ILE A 56 -12.23 12.62 -2.84
C ILE A 56 -11.63 12.33 -1.46
N ARG A 57 -12.39 11.70 -0.56
CA ARG A 57 -11.90 11.39 0.80
C ARG A 57 -10.81 10.34 0.76
N LEU A 58 -9.78 10.52 1.59
CA LEU A 58 -8.69 9.55 1.70
C LEU A 58 -9.15 8.19 2.23
N SER A 59 -10.19 8.14 3.06
CA SER A 59 -10.79 6.87 3.50
C SER A 59 -11.32 6.07 2.33
N ASP A 60 -12.00 6.71 1.37
CA ASP A 60 -12.60 6.04 0.22
C ASP A 60 -11.51 5.53 -0.74
N ILE A 61 -10.41 6.28 -0.87
CA ILE A 61 -9.22 5.85 -1.63
C ILE A 61 -8.57 4.62 -0.97
N ALA A 62 -8.37 4.66 0.35
CA ALA A 62 -7.80 3.54 1.10
C ALA A 62 -8.69 2.29 1.03
N ASP A 63 -10.01 2.45 1.21
CA ASP A 63 -10.98 1.36 1.09
C ASP A 63 -10.94 0.73 -0.31
N ARG A 64 -10.85 1.56 -1.36
CA ARG A 64 -10.71 1.09 -2.74
C ARG A 64 -9.41 0.31 -2.97
N LEU A 65 -8.29 0.78 -2.43
CA LEU A 65 -7.00 0.07 -2.50
C LEU A 65 -7.07 -1.30 -1.79
N ASN A 66 -7.60 -1.32 -0.56
CA ASN A 66 -7.78 -2.55 0.22
C ASN A 66 -8.72 -3.55 -0.46
N ALA A 67 -9.74 -3.07 -1.17
CA ALA A 67 -10.63 -3.92 -1.95
C ALA A 67 -9.98 -4.44 -3.26
N MET A 68 -9.05 -3.69 -3.85
CA MET A 68 -8.34 -4.08 -5.08
C MET A 68 -7.19 -5.07 -4.83
N TYR A 69 -6.52 -4.95 -3.69
CA TYR A 69 -5.32 -5.71 -3.34
C TYR A 69 -5.55 -6.44 -2.02
N LEU A 70 -6.22 -7.58 -2.06
CA LEU A 70 -6.62 -8.34 -0.86
C LEU A 70 -5.43 -8.92 -0.07
N ASP A 71 -4.27 -8.99 -0.71
CA ASP A 71 -2.99 -9.36 -0.12
C ASP A 71 -2.24 -8.17 0.50
N TRP A 72 -2.83 -6.97 0.48
CA TRP A 72 -2.26 -5.74 1.03
C TRP A 72 -3.20 -5.04 2.02
N LEU A 73 -2.60 -4.30 2.94
CA LEU A 73 -3.29 -3.34 3.79
C LEU A 73 -2.72 -1.94 3.53
N PHE A 74 -3.57 -0.99 3.21
CA PHE A 74 -3.24 0.42 2.99
C PHE A 74 -3.83 1.28 4.10
N PRO A 75 -3.07 1.57 5.17
CA PRO A 75 -3.48 2.53 6.18
C PRO A 75 -3.64 3.93 5.57
N ILE A 76 -4.64 4.68 6.03
CA ILE A 76 -4.87 6.07 5.60
C ILE A 76 -3.60 6.95 5.72
N PRO A 77 -2.80 6.89 6.80
CA PRO A 77 -1.56 7.67 6.90
C PRO A 77 -0.55 7.37 5.79
N VAL A 78 -0.43 6.11 5.38
CA VAL A 78 0.50 5.69 4.31
C VAL A 78 0.03 6.22 2.95
N VAL A 79 -1.28 6.16 2.69
CA VAL A 79 -1.86 6.74 1.48
C VAL A 79 -1.64 8.27 1.46
N ALA A 80 -1.81 8.93 2.61
CA ALA A 80 -1.55 10.36 2.76
C ALA A 80 -0.08 10.71 2.48
N ASP A 81 0.87 9.92 3.00
CA ASP A 81 2.31 10.15 2.77
C ASP A 81 2.67 10.05 1.29
N VAL A 82 2.10 9.08 0.56
CA VAL A 82 2.30 8.97 -0.89
C VAL A 82 1.71 10.18 -1.61
N ILE A 83 0.51 10.63 -1.24
CA ILE A 83 -0.13 11.82 -1.83
C ILE A 83 0.69 13.08 -1.56
N LEU A 84 1.19 13.27 -0.33
CA LEU A 84 2.07 14.37 0.04
C LEU A 84 3.36 14.37 -0.77
N GLN A 85 3.95 13.20 -1.00
CA GLN A 85 5.12 13.07 -1.86
C GLN A 85 4.81 13.45 -3.31
N LEU A 86 3.64 13.08 -3.83
CA LEU A 86 3.19 13.49 -5.16
C LEU A 86 2.98 15.00 -5.26
N GLN A 87 2.37 15.63 -4.24
CA GLN A 87 2.24 17.08 -4.16
C GLN A 87 3.62 17.77 -4.17
N ALA A 88 4.59 17.26 -3.40
CA ALA A 88 5.96 17.77 -3.40
C ALA A 88 6.63 17.63 -4.78
N ASN A 89 6.48 16.48 -5.45
CA ASN A 89 7.01 16.25 -6.79
C ASN A 89 6.39 17.20 -7.82
N TRP A 90 5.08 17.46 -7.71
CA TRP A 90 4.39 18.40 -8.59
C TRP A 90 4.92 19.83 -8.40
N MET A 91 5.08 20.28 -7.16
CA MET A 91 5.69 21.58 -6.85
C MET A 91 7.10 21.71 -7.41
N ALA A 92 7.90 20.64 -7.35
CA ALA A 92 9.24 20.64 -7.93
C ALA A 92 9.22 20.79 -9.45
N ASP A 93 8.30 20.10 -10.13
CA ASP A 93 8.22 20.07 -11.60
C ASP A 93 7.55 21.34 -12.18
N TYR A 94 6.51 21.88 -11.52
CA TYR A 94 5.67 22.98 -12.06
C TYR A 94 5.65 24.26 -11.22
N ARG A 95 6.35 24.29 -10.07
CA ARG A 95 6.46 25.46 -9.17
C ARG A 95 5.11 26.03 -8.69
N ASN A 96 4.10 25.18 -8.56
CA ASN A 96 2.81 25.51 -7.97
C ASN A 96 2.27 24.27 -7.25
N SER A 97 1.24 24.44 -6.42
CA SER A 97 0.60 23.33 -5.68
C SER A 97 -0.73 22.88 -6.26
N SER A 98 -1.18 23.42 -7.40
CA SER A 98 -2.56 23.20 -7.88
C SER A 98 -2.83 21.79 -8.40
N GLY A 99 -1.79 21.05 -8.79
CA GLY A 99 -1.92 19.75 -9.46
C GLY A 99 -2.47 18.63 -8.60
N ILE A 100 -1.97 18.55 -7.37
CA ILE A 100 -2.30 17.51 -6.38
C ILE A 100 -2.42 18.22 -5.05
N VAL A 101 -3.64 18.28 -4.51
CA VAL A 101 -3.95 19.04 -3.29
C VAL A 101 -4.49 18.08 -2.24
N LEU A 102 -3.80 18.00 -1.11
CA LEU A 102 -4.28 17.34 0.10
C LEU A 102 -4.71 18.40 1.11
N GLU A 103 -5.97 18.34 1.54
CA GLU A 103 -6.58 19.31 2.45
C GLU A 103 -7.46 18.61 3.48
N ASP A 104 -7.64 19.24 4.64
CA ASP A 104 -8.60 18.79 5.65
C ASP A 104 -10.05 19.07 5.19
N GLY A 105 -10.88 18.03 5.19
CA GLY A 105 -12.30 18.14 4.90
C GLY A 105 -13.17 17.88 6.15
N PRO A 106 -14.49 18.21 6.10
CA PRO A 106 -15.41 18.03 7.23
C PRO A 106 -15.53 16.58 7.73
N ALA A 107 -15.21 15.61 6.88
CA ALA A 107 -15.29 14.17 7.16
C ALA A 107 -13.91 13.48 7.11
N GLY A 108 -12.83 14.26 7.26
CA GLY A 108 -11.46 13.78 7.13
C GLY A 108 -10.74 14.36 5.89
N PRO A 109 -9.45 14.05 5.72
CA PRO A 109 -8.64 14.61 4.65
C PRO A 109 -9.14 14.19 3.27
N THR A 110 -9.00 15.10 2.30
CA THR A 110 -9.45 14.94 0.92
C THR A 110 -8.32 15.23 -0.06
N LEU A 111 -8.31 14.47 -1.16
CA LEU A 111 -7.45 14.69 -2.32
C LEU A 111 -8.28 15.36 -3.41
N THR A 112 -7.76 16.45 -3.98
CA THR A 112 -8.22 16.99 -5.26
C THR A 112 -7.08 16.91 -6.28
N ILE A 113 -7.36 16.33 -7.45
CA ILE A 113 -6.44 16.30 -8.58
C ILE A 113 -6.90 17.33 -9.60
N GLU A 114 -5.99 18.19 -10.09
CA GLU A 114 -6.30 19.23 -11.07
C GLU A 114 -6.96 18.63 -12.33
N ASP A 115 -8.01 19.29 -12.82
CA ASP A 115 -8.60 18.96 -14.12
C ASP A 115 -7.84 19.68 -15.23
N SER A 116 -6.68 19.13 -15.59
CA SER A 116 -5.91 19.64 -16.72
C SER A 116 -5.16 18.54 -17.47
N SER A 117 -4.89 18.80 -18.74
CA SER A 117 -4.14 17.90 -19.63
C SER A 117 -2.68 17.67 -19.20
N ARG A 118 -2.19 18.38 -18.18
CA ARG A 118 -0.83 18.22 -17.64
C ARG A 118 -0.73 17.03 -16.68
N VAL A 119 -1.83 16.67 -16.03
CA VAL A 119 -1.85 15.65 -14.96
C VAL A 119 -1.50 14.27 -15.50
N ASP A 120 -2.17 13.83 -16.56
CA ASP A 120 -1.99 12.48 -17.12
C ASP A 120 -0.53 12.18 -17.56
N PRO A 121 0.11 13.00 -18.40
CA PRO A 121 1.51 12.74 -18.75
C PRO A 121 2.44 12.86 -17.54
N TRP A 122 2.10 13.65 -16.52
CA TRP A 122 2.90 13.79 -15.31
C TRP A 122 2.77 12.56 -14.39
N ILE A 123 1.56 12.07 -14.12
CA ILE A 123 1.33 10.93 -13.22
C ILE A 123 1.88 9.63 -13.81
N VAL A 124 1.85 9.48 -15.15
CA VAL A 124 2.54 8.38 -15.84
C VAL A 124 4.04 8.38 -15.56
N ARG A 125 4.69 9.55 -15.56
CA ARG A 125 6.12 9.64 -15.20
C ARG A 125 6.38 9.27 -13.74
N GLN A 126 5.47 9.61 -12.82
CA GLN A 126 5.58 9.20 -11.42
C GLN A 126 5.47 7.68 -11.28
N ALA A 127 4.52 7.05 -11.98
CA ALA A 127 4.35 5.60 -12.01
C ALA A 127 5.60 4.89 -12.57
N GLN A 128 6.18 5.41 -13.66
CA GLN A 128 7.41 4.89 -14.25
C GLN A 128 8.60 4.97 -13.29
N ARG A 129 8.75 6.09 -12.56
CA ARG A 129 9.78 6.23 -11.52
C ARG A 129 9.60 5.21 -10.41
N ALA A 130 8.38 5.04 -9.91
CA ALA A 130 8.07 4.03 -8.88
C ALA A 130 8.36 2.60 -9.36
N ALA A 131 8.03 2.27 -10.61
CA ALA A 131 8.31 0.97 -11.22
C ALA A 131 9.82 0.69 -11.34
N ALA A 132 10.62 1.71 -11.70
CA ALA A 132 12.07 1.60 -11.72
C ALA A 132 12.62 1.31 -10.31
N SER A 133 12.15 2.03 -9.30
CA SER A 133 12.53 1.79 -7.90
C SER A 133 12.11 0.40 -7.39
N CYS A 134 10.95 -0.12 -7.79
CA CYS A 134 10.55 -1.50 -7.50
C CYS A 134 11.58 -2.49 -8.06
N THR A 135 11.97 -2.30 -9.32
CA THR A 135 12.93 -3.17 -10.00
C THR A 135 14.30 -3.15 -9.32
N GLU A 136 14.77 -1.96 -8.91
CA GLU A 136 16.01 -1.80 -8.16
C GLU A 136 15.97 -2.55 -6.82
N ARG A 137 14.84 -2.45 -6.09
CA ARG A 137 14.63 -3.12 -4.80
C ARG A 137 14.63 -4.65 -4.93
N LEU A 138 13.96 -5.19 -5.95
CA LEU A 138 14.00 -6.63 -6.24
C LEU A 138 15.41 -7.10 -6.62
N ALA A 139 16.13 -6.32 -7.43
CA ALA A 139 17.49 -6.64 -7.83
C ALA A 139 18.45 -6.63 -6.61
N GLU A 140 18.27 -5.68 -5.69
CA GLU A 140 19.02 -5.62 -4.43
C GLU A 140 18.76 -6.85 -3.55
N PHE A 141 17.49 -7.24 -3.40
CA PHE A 141 17.12 -8.44 -2.66
C PHE A 141 17.77 -9.69 -3.27
N SER A 142 17.66 -9.88 -4.59
CA SER A 142 18.27 -11.01 -5.30
C SER A 142 19.80 -11.07 -5.15
N ARG A 143 20.48 -9.91 -5.09
CA ARG A 143 21.93 -9.87 -4.84
C ARG A 143 22.29 -10.33 -3.42
N ARG A 144 21.49 -9.97 -2.41
CA ARG A 144 21.72 -10.33 -1.01
C ARG A 144 21.40 -11.80 -0.70
N ASP A 145 20.40 -12.34 -1.38
CA ASP A 145 19.94 -13.73 -1.19
C ASP A 145 20.84 -14.75 -1.90
N ARG A 146 21.70 -14.30 -2.84
CA ARG A 146 22.73 -15.17 -3.40
C ARG A 146 23.72 -15.52 -2.29
N PRO A 147 23.88 -16.79 -1.90
CA PRO A 147 24.89 -17.17 -0.91
C PRO A 147 26.25 -16.70 -1.43
N SER A 148 26.97 -15.95 -0.61
CA SER A 148 28.39 -15.68 -0.83
C SER A 148 29.10 -17.02 -0.92
N GLY A 149 29.40 -17.47 -2.12
CA GLY A 149 30.21 -18.66 -2.32
C GLY A 149 31.64 -18.31 -1.94
N ASP A 150 32.04 -18.66 -0.72
CA ASP A 150 33.39 -19.06 -0.30
C ASP A 150 33.34 -19.71 1.10
#